data_AF-A0A1V1HZY5-F1
#
_entry.id   AF-A0A1V1HZY5-F1
#
_cell.length_a   1.000
_cell.length_b   1.000
_cell.length_c   1.000
_cell.angle_alpha   90.00
_cell.angle_beta   90.00
_cell.angle_gamma   90.00
#
_symmetry.space_group_name_H-M   'P 1'
#
loop_
_entity.id
_entity.type
_entity.pdbx_description
1 polymer ?
#
loop_
_entity_poly.entity_id
_entity_poly.type
_entity_poly.pdbx_seq_one_letter_code
_entity_poly.pdbx_strand_id
1 'polypeptide(L)'
;MNKYKKLIVLLLIIVVGVILFIYPKSFKQTYKDVQVFENGKKVRTVDIKLDGKIHKAHWVWQRLKFSEELNGSITIDGEKYFLHPYDLYMFPDENGNFTDNGIYECSLNKDKNESLEDKNIYFFITHDKSTLYIIMENKEFIYPYNTDEDYQKVRERMDSWLQF
;
A
#
# COMPACT_ATOMS: atom_id res chain seq x y z
N MET A 1 10.76 26.20 37.06
CA MET A 1 9.74 26.19 35.97
C MET A 1 8.35 26.00 36.59
N ASN A 2 7.45 26.99 36.44
CA ASN A 2 6.14 27.02 37.13
C ASN A 2 5.26 25.82 36.75
N LYS A 3 4.49 25.25 37.70
CA LYS A 3 3.65 24.05 37.53
C LYS A 3 2.72 24.17 36.31
N TYR A 4 2.19 25.37 36.07
CA TYR A 4 1.39 25.70 34.91
C TYR A 4 2.14 25.58 33.57
N LYS A 5 3.42 25.98 33.51
CA LYS A 5 4.24 25.83 32.29
C LYS A 5 4.48 24.36 31.95
N LYS A 6 4.72 23.50 32.97
CA LYS A 6 4.85 22.04 32.75
C LYS A 6 3.55 21.41 32.23
N LEU A 7 2.41 21.81 32.79
CA LEU A 7 1.10 21.31 32.36
C LEU A 7 0.75 21.72 30.92
N ILE A 8 1.04 22.97 30.55
CA ILE A 8 0.84 23.50 29.19
C ILE A 8 1.73 22.75 28.19
N VAL A 9 3.00 22.51 28.52
CA VAL A 9 3.91 21.73 27.66
C VAL A 9 3.41 20.29 27.47
N LEU A 10 2.91 19.65 28.53
CA LEU A 10 2.34 18.30 28.43
C LEU A 10 1.11 18.27 27.52
N LEU A 11 0.19 19.23 27.69
CA LEU A 11 -0.99 19.38 26.82
C LEU A 11 -0.60 19.60 25.36
N LEU A 12 0.40 20.44 25.09
CA LEU A 12 0.92 20.65 23.74
C LEU A 12 1.48 19.37 23.12
N ILE A 13 2.23 18.57 23.88
CA ILE A 13 2.76 17.27 23.40
C ILE A 13 1.61 16.31 23.06
N ILE A 14 0.58 16.25 23.90
CA ILE A 14 -0.60 15.40 23.65
C ILE A 14 -1.34 15.87 22.40
N VAL A 15 -1.62 17.17 22.27
CA VAL A 15 -2.33 17.73 21.12
C VAL A 15 -1.56 17.51 19.82
N VAL A 16 -0.25 17.76 19.82
CA VAL A 16 0.60 17.51 18.65
C VAL A 16 0.62 16.01 18.32
N GLY A 17 0.71 15.14 19.33
CA GLY A 17 0.63 13.69 19.15
C GLY A 17 -0.69 13.23 18.54
N VAL A 18 -1.82 13.79 18.99
CA VAL A 18 -3.16 13.53 18.44
C VAL A 18 -3.31 14.05 17.02
N ILE A 19 -2.81 15.25 16.72
CA ILE A 19 -2.83 15.81 15.36
C ILE A 19 -1.99 14.94 14.41
N LEU A 20 -0.76 14.58 14.79
CA LEU A 20 0.10 13.68 14.02
C LEU A 20 -0.47 12.25 13.92
N PHE A 21 -1.41 11.89 14.79
CA PHE A 21 -2.14 10.63 14.72
C PHE A 21 -3.33 10.70 13.74
N ILE A 22 -4.11 11.79 13.78
CA ILE A 22 -5.34 11.96 13.00
C ILE A 22 -5.04 12.32 11.53
N TYR A 23 -4.00 13.12 11.27
CA TYR A 23 -3.75 13.60 9.91
C TYR A 23 -3.04 12.55 9.07
N PRO A 24 -3.69 12.04 8.02
CA PRO A 24 -3.09 11.02 7.18
C PRO A 24 -1.95 11.60 6.35
N LYS A 25 -0.89 10.81 6.17
CA LYS A 25 0.28 11.20 5.39
C LYS A 25 -0.02 11.05 3.90
N SER A 26 0.28 12.07 3.10
CA SER A 26 0.08 12.03 1.65
C SER A 26 0.94 10.94 1.00
N PHE A 27 0.33 10.08 0.20
CA PHE A 27 0.98 8.97 -0.51
C PHE A 27 0.59 8.98 -1.99
N LYS A 28 1.03 10.03 -2.68
CA LYS A 28 0.80 10.22 -4.12
C LYS A 28 2.03 9.84 -4.91
N GLN A 29 1.82 9.29 -6.11
CA GLN A 29 2.86 8.97 -7.09
C GLN A 29 2.27 8.86 -8.50
N THR A 30 3.02 9.25 -9.51
CA THR A 30 2.71 8.92 -10.92
C THR A 30 3.82 8.03 -11.44
N TYR A 31 3.44 6.88 -11.97
CA TYR A 31 4.31 5.92 -12.61
C TYR A 31 4.13 6.05 -14.12
N LYS A 32 5.23 6.30 -14.82
CA LYS A 32 5.25 6.34 -16.28
C LYS A 32 5.77 5.03 -16.82
N ASP A 33 5.31 4.67 -18.02
CA ASP A 33 5.81 3.51 -18.76
C ASP A 33 5.73 2.20 -17.95
N VAL A 34 4.65 2.03 -17.17
CA VAL A 34 4.39 0.79 -16.44
C VAL A 34 4.16 -0.33 -17.45
N GLN A 35 4.89 -1.42 -17.31
CA GLN A 35 4.82 -2.52 -18.27
C GLN A 35 3.60 -3.37 -17.99
N VAL A 36 2.83 -3.66 -19.04
CA VAL A 36 1.66 -4.52 -18.98
C VAL A 36 1.98 -5.85 -19.62
N PHE A 37 1.73 -6.93 -18.87
CA PHE A 37 1.82 -8.29 -19.33
C PHE A 37 0.42 -8.89 -19.42
N GLU A 38 0.12 -9.61 -20.50
CA GLU A 38 -1.10 -10.40 -20.65
C GLU A 38 -0.70 -11.87 -20.84
N ASN A 39 -1.14 -12.75 -19.94
CA ASN A 39 -0.73 -14.15 -19.90
C ASN A 39 0.81 -14.32 -19.92
N GLY A 40 1.52 -13.49 -19.15
CA GLY A 40 2.99 -13.50 -19.05
C GLY A 40 3.74 -12.93 -20.25
N LYS A 41 3.04 -12.38 -21.26
CA LYS A 41 3.68 -11.72 -22.41
C LYS A 41 3.53 -10.22 -22.31
N LYS A 42 4.65 -9.50 -22.44
CA LYS A 42 4.65 -8.03 -22.51
C LYS A 42 3.86 -7.56 -23.74
N VAL A 43 2.84 -6.72 -23.51
CA VAL A 43 1.94 -6.25 -24.58
C VAL A 43 2.05 -4.74 -24.85
N ARG A 44 2.13 -3.92 -23.80
CA ARG A 44 2.14 -2.45 -23.91
C ARG A 44 2.65 -1.79 -22.64
N THR A 45 2.73 -0.47 -22.66
CA THR A 45 2.95 0.36 -21.47
C THR A 45 1.75 1.24 -21.18
N VAL A 46 1.56 1.59 -19.90
CA VAL A 46 0.54 2.53 -19.45
C VAL A 46 1.10 3.46 -18.38
N ASP A 47 0.50 4.63 -18.23
CA ASP A 47 0.74 5.49 -17.08
C ASP A 47 -0.24 5.15 -15.96
N ILE A 48 0.26 5.08 -14.72
CA ILE A 48 -0.54 4.82 -13.53
C ILE A 48 -0.41 6.00 -12.58
N LYS A 49 -1.55 6.47 -12.07
CA LYS A 49 -1.59 7.56 -11.10
C LYS A 49 -2.18 7.09 -9.78
N LEU A 50 -1.39 7.18 -8.71
CA LEU A 50 -1.80 6.90 -7.35
C LEU A 50 -2.11 8.20 -6.61
N ASP A 51 -3.33 8.31 -6.11
CA ASP A 51 -3.76 9.35 -5.17
C ASP A 51 -4.14 8.69 -3.84
N GLY A 52 -3.11 8.36 -3.07
CA GLY A 52 -3.22 7.66 -1.79
C GLY A 52 -2.94 8.54 -0.58
N LYS A 53 -3.33 8.02 0.59
CA LYS A 53 -3.08 8.57 1.92
C LYS A 53 -2.83 7.41 2.88
N ILE A 54 -1.80 7.53 3.71
CA ILE A 54 -1.53 6.58 4.78
C ILE A 54 -2.29 6.99 6.03
N HIS A 55 -3.16 6.09 6.49
CA HIS A 55 -3.90 6.21 7.73
C HIS A 55 -3.28 5.29 8.78
N LYS A 56 -3.27 5.74 10.03
CA LYS A 56 -2.93 4.86 11.15
C LYS A 56 -4.17 4.05 11.51
N ALA A 57 -4.02 2.73 11.62
CA ALA A 57 -5.10 1.82 11.95
C ALA A 57 -5.06 1.47 13.45
N HIS A 58 -4.60 0.27 13.81
CA HIS A 58 -4.55 -0.20 15.19
C HIS A 58 -3.11 -0.18 15.76
N TRP A 59 -2.95 -0.25 17.09
CA TRP A 59 -1.63 -0.29 17.73
C TRP A 59 -1.05 -1.70 17.73
N VAL A 60 0.18 -1.85 17.25
CA VAL A 60 0.91 -3.13 17.19
C VAL A 60 1.89 -3.19 18.36
N TRP A 61 1.50 -3.89 19.42
CA TRP A 61 2.29 -3.99 20.66
C TRP A 61 3.68 -4.58 20.47
N GLN A 62 3.82 -5.56 19.57
CA GLN A 62 5.10 -6.22 19.29
C GLN A 62 6.14 -5.26 18.67
N ARG A 63 5.68 -4.19 18.03
CA ARG A 63 6.52 -3.22 17.31
C ARG A 63 6.54 -1.84 17.94
N LEU A 64 5.70 -1.61 18.94
CA LEU A 64 5.52 -0.33 19.61
C LEU A 64 5.24 0.82 18.61
N LYS A 65 4.41 0.55 17.61
CA LYS A 65 3.96 1.51 16.59
C LYS A 65 2.54 1.22 16.13
N PHE A 66 1.91 2.17 15.46
CA PHE A 66 0.62 1.95 14.80
C PHE A 66 0.82 1.22 13.47
N SER A 67 -0.12 0.32 13.15
CA SER A 67 -0.32 -0.19 11.80
C SER A 67 -0.69 0.96 10.86
N GLU A 68 -0.35 0.80 9.60
CA GLU A 68 -0.55 1.79 8.55
C GLU A 68 -1.30 1.16 7.38
N GLU A 69 -2.34 1.85 6.91
CA GLU A 69 -3.18 1.43 5.80
C GLU A 69 -3.15 2.47 4.69
N LEU A 70 -2.95 2.02 3.46
CA LEU A 70 -2.99 2.86 2.28
C LEU A 70 -4.42 2.96 1.73
N ASN A 71 -5.05 4.10 1.97
CA ASN A 71 -6.39 4.41 1.47
C ASN A 71 -6.31 5.40 0.29
N GLY A 72 -7.29 5.36 -0.61
CA GLY A 72 -7.41 6.36 -1.68
C GLY A 72 -7.89 5.78 -3.00
N SER A 73 -7.28 6.22 -4.09
CA SER A 73 -7.62 5.73 -5.43
C SER A 73 -6.40 5.64 -6.33
N ILE A 74 -6.49 4.74 -7.31
CA ILE A 74 -5.52 4.57 -8.37
C ILE A 74 -6.21 4.69 -9.73
N THR A 75 -5.54 5.30 -10.69
CA THR A 75 -6.01 5.36 -12.08
C THR A 75 -5.06 4.54 -12.94
N ILE A 76 -5.60 3.55 -13.64
CA ILE A 76 -4.88 2.59 -14.46
C ILE A 76 -5.55 2.58 -15.83
N ASP A 77 -4.80 2.90 -16.89
CA ASP A 77 -5.32 2.93 -18.26
C ASP A 77 -6.58 3.83 -18.41
N GLY A 78 -6.60 4.97 -17.70
CA GLY A 78 -7.72 5.91 -17.67
C GLY A 78 -8.88 5.53 -16.74
N GLU A 79 -8.94 4.29 -16.28
CA GLU A 79 -9.97 3.80 -15.36
C GLU A 79 -9.57 4.04 -13.90
N LYS A 80 -10.52 4.52 -13.09
CA LYS A 80 -10.29 4.80 -11.67
C LYS A 80 -10.79 3.64 -10.80
N TYR A 81 -9.95 3.24 -9.86
CA TYR A 81 -10.23 2.23 -8.84
C TYR A 81 -10.01 2.82 -7.45
N PHE A 82 -10.73 2.31 -6.46
CA PHE A 82 -10.57 2.62 -5.05
C PHE A 82 -9.68 1.58 -4.38
N LEU A 83 -8.80 2.05 -3.50
CA LEU A 83 -7.93 1.19 -2.70
C LEU A 83 -8.70 0.69 -1.50
N HIS A 84 -8.78 -0.62 -1.35
CA HIS A 84 -9.29 -1.30 -0.18
C HIS A 84 -8.10 -1.95 0.53
N PRO A 85 -7.55 -1.31 1.57
CA PRO A 85 -6.31 -1.76 2.19
C PRO A 85 -6.51 -3.09 2.91
N TYR A 86 -5.49 -3.94 2.81
CA TYR A 86 -5.30 -5.05 3.74
C TYR A 86 -4.45 -4.56 4.91
N ASP A 87 -4.75 -5.05 6.11
CA ASP A 87 -3.95 -4.73 7.29
C ASP A 87 -2.63 -5.51 7.22
N LEU A 88 -1.53 -4.79 7.01
CA LEU A 88 -0.19 -5.35 6.81
C LEU A 88 0.34 -6.16 7.99
N TYR A 89 -0.31 -6.08 9.15
CA TYR A 89 0.04 -6.86 10.34
C TYR A 89 -0.96 -7.98 10.63
N MET A 90 -1.85 -8.32 9.69
CA MET A 90 -2.73 -9.49 9.82
C MET A 90 -2.02 -10.82 9.53
N PHE A 91 -0.88 -10.82 8.84
CA PHE A 91 -0.21 -12.05 8.41
C PHE A 91 1.24 -12.14 8.91
N PRO A 92 1.64 -13.25 9.54
CA PRO A 92 3.00 -13.49 9.96
C PRO A 92 3.91 -13.82 8.75
N ASP A 93 5.21 -13.56 8.87
CA ASP A 93 6.23 -14.08 7.96
C ASP A 93 6.34 -15.62 8.04
N GLU A 94 7.18 -16.21 7.19
CA GLU A 94 7.48 -17.66 7.17
C GLU A 94 7.90 -18.24 8.52
N ASN A 95 8.37 -17.40 9.45
CA ASN A 95 8.80 -17.77 10.80
C ASN A 95 7.73 -17.45 11.87
N GLY A 96 6.53 -17.03 11.50
CA GLY A 96 5.47 -16.67 12.44
C GLY A 96 5.54 -15.22 12.94
N ASN A 97 6.42 -14.37 12.42
CA ASN A 97 6.59 -12.99 12.88
C ASN A 97 5.80 -12.00 12.02
N PHE A 98 4.91 -11.23 12.64
CA PHE A 98 4.27 -10.09 11.99
C PHE A 98 5.30 -8.98 11.75
N THR A 99 5.80 -8.86 10.51
CA THR A 99 6.84 -7.92 10.08
C THR A 99 6.28 -6.83 9.20
N ASP A 100 6.77 -5.61 9.39
CA ASP A 100 6.59 -4.53 8.41
C ASP A 100 7.48 -4.85 7.21
N ASN A 101 6.90 -5.43 6.16
CA ASN A 101 7.64 -5.85 4.98
C ASN A 101 7.89 -4.72 3.98
N GLY A 102 7.54 -3.49 4.37
CA GLY A 102 7.72 -2.29 3.56
C GLY A 102 6.86 -2.28 2.30
N ILE A 103 5.74 -3.01 2.29
CA ILE A 103 4.80 -3.11 1.17
C ILE A 103 3.41 -2.77 1.71
N TYR A 104 2.67 -1.89 1.05
CA TYR A 104 1.23 -1.77 1.20
C TYR A 104 0.52 -2.68 0.20
N GLU A 105 -0.48 -3.42 0.69
CA GLU A 105 -1.35 -4.27 -0.10
C GLU A 105 -2.78 -3.71 -0.08
N CYS A 106 -3.41 -3.68 -1.24
CA CYS A 106 -4.81 -3.32 -1.37
C CYS A 106 -5.49 -4.21 -2.41
N SER A 107 -6.78 -4.46 -2.26
CA SER A 107 -7.62 -4.81 -3.39
C SER A 107 -8.10 -3.55 -4.11
N LEU A 108 -8.43 -3.69 -5.40
CA LEU A 108 -8.92 -2.59 -6.22
C LEU A 108 -10.38 -2.81 -6.62
N ASN A 109 -11.26 -1.89 -6.22
CA ASN A 109 -12.68 -1.93 -6.57
C ASN A 109 -13.08 -0.75 -7.45
N LYS A 110 -14.11 -0.93 -8.29
CA LYS A 110 -14.68 0.18 -9.07
C LYS A 110 -15.67 1.00 -8.24
N ASP A 111 -16.34 0.37 -7.28
CA ASP A 111 -17.18 1.03 -6.28
C ASP A 111 -16.56 0.91 -4.88
N LYS A 112 -16.71 1.96 -4.06
CA LYS A 112 -16.27 1.98 -2.67
C LYS A 112 -17.05 1.02 -1.77
N ASN A 113 -18.25 0.62 -2.19
CA ASN A 113 -19.12 -0.26 -1.41
C ASN A 113 -19.14 -1.70 -1.96
N GLU A 114 -18.31 -2.01 -2.95
CA GLU A 114 -18.22 -3.35 -3.55
C GLU A 114 -17.59 -4.33 -2.53
N SER A 115 -18.16 -5.53 -2.41
CA SER A 115 -17.63 -6.59 -1.54
C SER A 115 -16.27 -7.06 -2.08
N LEU A 116 -15.36 -7.38 -1.15
CA LEU A 116 -14.02 -7.92 -1.45
C LEU A 116 -14.06 -9.30 -2.14
N GLU A 117 -15.19 -9.99 -2.08
CA GLU A 117 -15.29 -11.41 -2.48
C GLU A 117 -15.42 -11.62 -4.00
N ASP A 118 -15.78 -10.59 -4.78
CA ASP A 118 -16.18 -10.78 -6.18
C ASP A 118 -15.07 -10.47 -7.21
N LYS A 119 -13.97 -9.82 -6.82
CA LYS A 119 -12.89 -9.42 -7.77
C LYS A 119 -11.48 -9.57 -7.19
N ASN A 120 -10.75 -10.54 -7.73
CA ASN A 120 -9.33 -10.81 -7.49
C ASN A 120 -8.44 -9.76 -8.18
N ILE A 121 -8.57 -8.49 -7.81
CA ILE A 121 -7.67 -7.43 -8.27
C ILE A 121 -6.77 -7.00 -7.11
N TYR A 122 -5.51 -7.38 -7.18
CA TYR A 122 -4.53 -7.11 -6.12
C TYR A 122 -3.56 -6.02 -6.53
N PHE A 123 -3.24 -5.13 -5.60
CA PHE A 123 -2.33 -4.02 -5.75
C PHE A 123 -1.29 -4.06 -4.62
N PHE A 124 -0.03 -4.04 -5.01
CA PHE A 124 1.12 -4.03 -4.10
C PHE A 124 2.02 -2.84 -4.44
N ILE A 125 2.51 -2.16 -3.41
CA ILE A 125 3.41 -1.01 -3.56
C ILE A 125 4.39 -0.92 -2.40
N THR A 126 5.66 -0.64 -2.68
CA THR A 126 6.64 -0.44 -1.60
C THR A 126 6.42 0.90 -0.87
N HIS A 127 6.79 0.99 0.40
CA HIS A 127 6.63 2.20 1.22
C HIS A 127 7.38 3.42 0.67
N ASP A 128 8.50 3.20 -0.02
CA ASP A 128 9.27 4.22 -0.71
C ASP A 128 8.72 4.58 -2.09
N LYS A 129 7.66 3.88 -2.56
CA LYS A 129 7.01 4.04 -3.86
C LYS A 129 7.93 3.70 -5.04
N SER A 130 9.02 2.98 -4.81
CA SER A 130 9.93 2.59 -5.90
C SER A 130 9.30 1.54 -6.79
N THR A 131 8.54 0.61 -6.21
CA THR A 131 8.06 -0.59 -6.88
C THR A 131 6.54 -0.71 -6.74
N LEU A 132 5.88 -1.02 -7.85
CA LEU A 132 4.46 -1.26 -7.94
C LEU A 132 4.20 -2.54 -8.72
N TYR A 133 3.26 -3.34 -8.22
CA TYR A 133 2.77 -4.54 -8.88
C TYR A 133 1.25 -4.62 -8.77
N ILE A 134 0.58 -4.96 -9.87
CA ILE A 134 -0.87 -5.12 -9.90
C ILE A 134 -1.21 -6.39 -10.67
N ILE A 135 -2.08 -7.21 -10.10
CA ILE A 135 -2.65 -8.39 -10.76
C ILE A 135 -4.13 -8.11 -10.99
N MET A 136 -4.57 -8.18 -12.25
CA MET A 136 -5.99 -8.07 -12.62
C MET A 136 -6.32 -9.16 -13.63
N GLU A 137 -7.02 -10.21 -13.18
CA GLU A 137 -7.37 -11.36 -14.03
C GLU A 137 -6.12 -11.98 -14.69
N ASN A 138 -5.99 -11.84 -16.02
CA ASN A 138 -4.85 -12.34 -16.79
C ASN A 138 -3.79 -11.27 -17.08
N LYS A 139 -3.90 -10.09 -16.45
CA LYS A 139 -3.04 -8.94 -16.65
C LYS A 139 -2.18 -8.67 -15.43
N GLU A 140 -0.92 -8.35 -15.68
CA GLU A 140 0.03 -7.92 -14.66
C GLU A 140 0.61 -6.56 -15.04
N PHE A 141 0.76 -5.66 -14.07
CA PHE A 141 1.33 -4.32 -14.24
C PHE A 141 2.54 -4.20 -13.34
N ILE A 142 3.71 -3.89 -13.90
CA ILE A 142 4.98 -3.89 -13.16
C ILE A 142 5.76 -2.59 -13.36
N TYR A 143 6.24 -2.05 -12.25
CA TYR A 143 7.15 -0.92 -12.22
C TYR A 143 8.18 -1.05 -11.07
N PRO A 144 9.46 -0.69 -11.29
CA PRO A 144 10.08 -0.51 -12.59
C PRO A 144 10.25 -1.86 -13.26
N TYR A 145 10.48 -1.85 -14.58
CA TYR A 145 10.90 -3.05 -15.29
C TYR A 145 12.04 -2.63 -16.23
N ASN A 146 13.24 -3.12 -15.93
CA ASN A 146 14.39 -2.94 -16.81
C ASN A 146 14.76 -4.25 -17.51
N THR A 147 14.52 -5.39 -16.86
CA THR A 147 14.87 -6.73 -17.36
C THR A 147 13.78 -7.76 -17.03
N ASP A 148 13.78 -8.89 -17.74
CA ASP A 148 12.92 -10.04 -17.41
C ASP A 148 13.23 -10.63 -16.02
N GLU A 149 14.47 -10.47 -15.55
CA GLU A 149 14.85 -10.86 -14.19
C GLU A 149 14.15 -9.97 -13.14
N ASP A 150 13.99 -8.68 -13.41
CA ASP A 150 13.21 -7.78 -12.54
C ASP A 150 11.75 -8.17 -12.50
N TYR A 151 11.18 -8.57 -13.65
CA TYR A 151 9.81 -9.10 -13.72
C TYR A 151 9.63 -10.30 -12.80
N GLN A 152 10.50 -11.31 -12.91
CA GLN A 152 10.42 -12.50 -12.06
C GLN A 152 10.61 -12.16 -10.58
N LYS A 153 11.58 -11.29 -10.23
CA LYS A 153 11.82 -10.90 -8.83
C LYS A 153 10.62 -10.19 -8.21
N VAL A 154 10.01 -9.24 -8.92
CA VAL A 154 8.82 -8.53 -8.43
C VAL A 154 7.66 -9.51 -8.31
N ARG A 155 7.44 -10.33 -9.34
CA ARG A 155 6.37 -11.33 -9.35
C ARG A 155 6.53 -12.34 -8.23
N GLU A 156 7.65 -13.03 -8.12
CA GLU A 156 7.92 -14.03 -7.07
C GLU A 156 7.75 -13.43 -5.67
N ARG A 157 8.29 -12.23 -5.45
CA ARG A 157 8.16 -11.54 -4.16
C ARG A 157 6.69 -11.29 -3.83
N MET A 158 5.88 -10.86 -4.78
CA MET A 158 4.49 -10.50 -4.52
C MET A 158 3.53 -11.71 -4.55
N ASP A 159 3.77 -12.69 -5.41
CA ASP A 159 3.03 -13.97 -5.48
C ASP A 159 3.20 -14.77 -4.19
N SER A 160 4.37 -14.71 -3.52
CA SER A 160 4.58 -15.37 -2.22
C SER A 160 3.62 -14.88 -1.14
N TRP A 161 3.15 -13.62 -1.21
CA TRP A 161 2.21 -13.05 -0.25
C TRP A 161 0.76 -13.49 -0.48
N LEU A 162 0.41 -13.92 -1.70
CA LEU A 162 -0.92 -14.46 -2.00
C LEU A 162 -1.12 -15.88 -1.44
N GLN A 163 -0.08 -16.52 -0.90
CA GLN A 163 -0.13 -17.91 -0.42
C GLN A 163 -0.36 -18.05 1.09
N PHE A 164 -0.48 -16.93 1.82
CA PHE A 164 -0.76 -16.88 3.27
C PHE A 164 -2.22 -16.51 3.56
#